data_AF-A0A9W8X0P8-F1
#
_entry.id   AF-A0A9W8X0P8-F1
#
_cell.length_a   1.000
_cell.length_b   1.000
_cell.length_c   1.000
_cell.angle_alpha   90.00
_cell.angle_beta   90.00
_cell.angle_gamma   90.00
#
_symmetry.space_group_name_H-M   'P 1'
#
loop_
_entity.id
_entity.type
_entity.pdbx_description
1 polymer ?
#
loop_
_entity_poly.entity_id
_entity_poly.type
_entity_poly.pdbx_seq_one_letter_code
_entity_poly.pdbx_strand_id
1 'polypeptide(L)'
;MSFLLRTARFTAPTIARFTTPVSQRAFGTTLKMSVTIDSNLLSQITAAEKTLTNKEGPITDGPTARAQKHVGQQLTSQIISEITDAENAITGSAQPTKGGPTSVAQSILTNEGGAGSNINNNNNSTSSTSAQHTGKLDSSTLHNITEAEKDITGQNRPVQGGPTAKAQQHANEPITSEALHDITEGEKKITGGERVKGGPTSQAQSELGKSRS
;
A
#
# COMPACT_ATOMS: atom_id res chain seq x y z
N MET A 1 -75.01 -53.72 16.12
CA MET A 1 -74.75 -52.31 15.78
C MET A 1 -73.74 -51.76 16.79
N SER A 2 -72.44 -51.90 16.51
CA SER A 2 -71.36 -51.30 17.31
C SER A 2 -70.29 -50.79 16.36
N PHE A 3 -69.88 -49.54 16.60
CA PHE A 3 -69.00 -48.72 15.80
C PHE A 3 -67.56 -48.70 16.37
N LEU A 4 -66.63 -48.30 15.48
CA LEU A 4 -65.26 -47.78 15.73
C LEU A 4 -64.20 -48.84 16.10
N LEU A 5 -62.93 -48.76 15.70
CA LEU A 5 -62.07 -47.65 15.28
C LEU A 5 -61.16 -48.08 14.10
N ARG A 6 -61.07 -47.25 13.05
CA ARG A 6 -59.97 -47.27 12.08
C ARG A 6 -58.83 -46.40 12.61
N THR A 7 -57.64 -46.97 12.77
CA THR A 7 -56.41 -46.20 13.03
C THR A 7 -55.62 -46.10 11.72
N ALA A 8 -55.56 -44.89 11.15
CA ALA A 8 -54.66 -44.54 10.06
C ALA A 8 -53.30 -44.15 10.66
N ARG A 9 -52.22 -44.79 10.21
CA ARG A 9 -50.84 -44.37 10.54
C ARG A 9 -50.32 -43.45 9.45
N PHE A 10 -49.98 -42.23 9.84
CA PHE A 10 -49.28 -41.26 9.02
C PHE A 10 -47.77 -41.49 9.05
N THR A 11 -47.15 -41.09 7.94
CA THR A 11 -45.76 -41.24 7.50
C THR A 11 -44.77 -40.34 8.25
N ALA A 12 -43.49 -40.71 8.20
CA ALA A 12 -42.38 -39.75 8.30
C ALA A 12 -41.28 -40.17 7.32
N PRO A 13 -40.93 -39.34 6.31
CA PRO A 13 -39.74 -39.58 5.49
C PRO A 13 -38.49 -39.06 6.20
N THR A 14 -37.50 -39.95 6.31
CA THR A 14 -36.15 -39.65 6.78
C THR A 14 -35.43 -38.69 5.82
N ILE A 15 -35.12 -37.48 6.29
CA ILE A 15 -34.28 -36.53 5.55
C ILE A 15 -32.82 -36.97 5.73
N ALA A 16 -32.21 -37.47 4.66
CA ALA A 16 -30.78 -37.73 4.59
C ALA A 16 -30.01 -36.40 4.60
N ARG A 17 -29.24 -36.16 5.66
CA ARG A 17 -28.29 -35.05 5.75
C ARG A 17 -27.04 -35.41 4.94
N PHE A 18 -26.85 -34.77 3.79
CA PHE A 18 -25.57 -34.76 3.09
C PHE A 18 -24.59 -33.88 3.87
N THR A 19 -23.69 -34.51 4.63
CA THR A 19 -22.49 -33.86 5.15
C THR A 19 -21.45 -33.87 4.03
N THR A 20 -21.22 -32.73 3.39
CA THR A 20 -20.03 -32.55 2.56
C THR A 20 -18.81 -32.41 3.49
N PRO A 21 -17.74 -33.18 3.30
CA PRO A 21 -16.51 -32.93 4.02
C PRO A 21 -15.92 -31.60 3.53
N VAL A 22 -15.89 -30.60 4.41
CA VAL A 22 -15.12 -29.38 4.21
C VAL A 22 -13.64 -29.79 4.20
N SER A 23 -13.09 -29.93 2.99
CA SER A 23 -11.66 -30.10 2.77
C SER A 23 -10.98 -28.79 3.17
N GLN A 24 -10.52 -28.72 4.42
CA GLN A 24 -9.63 -27.65 4.87
C GLN A 24 -8.32 -27.79 4.09
N ARG A 25 -8.20 -27.05 3.00
CA ARG A 25 -6.90 -26.82 2.36
C ARG A 25 -6.02 -26.11 3.38
N ALA A 26 -5.07 -26.85 3.94
CA ALA A 26 -3.95 -26.27 4.65
C ALA A 26 -3.15 -25.42 3.64
N PHE A 27 -3.26 -24.10 3.72
CA PHE A 27 -2.37 -23.18 3.03
C PHE A 27 -1.03 -23.18 3.75
N GLY A 28 -0.23 -24.22 3.50
CA GLY A 28 1.18 -24.27 3.88
C GLY A 28 2.03 -23.63 2.79
N THR A 29 2.06 -22.31 2.72
CA THR A 29 3.08 -21.57 1.95
C THR A 29 4.01 -20.85 2.91
N THR A 30 4.77 -21.60 3.71
CA THR A 30 5.98 -21.03 4.31
C THR A 30 7.06 -21.06 3.25
N LEU A 31 7.08 -20.05 2.38
CA LEU A 31 8.29 -19.73 1.64
C LEU A 31 9.37 -19.43 2.70
N LYS A 32 10.44 -20.23 2.72
CA LYS A 32 11.62 -19.92 3.53
C LYS A 32 12.26 -18.66 2.96
N MET A 33 11.80 -17.53 3.47
CA MET A 33 12.38 -16.21 3.24
C MET A 33 13.66 -16.11 4.06
N SER A 34 14.80 -16.51 3.49
CA SER A 34 16.10 -16.33 4.15
C SER A 34 16.83 -15.13 3.54
N VAL A 35 16.36 -13.92 3.86
CA VAL A 35 17.09 -12.69 3.56
C VAL A 35 18.25 -12.61 4.55
N THR A 36 19.50 -12.44 4.12
CA THR A 36 20.63 -12.22 5.03
C THR A 36 20.89 -10.74 5.24
N ILE A 37 21.30 -10.35 6.44
CA ILE A 37 21.67 -8.98 6.74
C ILE A 37 23.03 -8.68 6.14
N ASP A 38 23.01 -8.02 4.98
CA ASP A 38 24.16 -7.65 4.19
C ASP A 38 24.46 -6.14 4.28
N SER A 39 25.60 -5.74 3.72
CA SER A 39 26.01 -4.33 3.71
C SER A 39 25.02 -3.43 2.96
N ASN A 40 24.31 -3.97 1.97
CA ASN A 40 23.29 -3.26 1.21
C ASN A 40 22.08 -2.93 2.08
N LEU A 41 21.53 -3.91 2.80
CA LEU A 41 20.45 -3.71 3.77
C LEU A 41 20.85 -2.68 4.84
N LEU A 42 22.05 -2.81 5.41
CA LEU A 42 22.55 -1.83 6.38
C LEU A 42 22.60 -0.42 5.81
N SER A 43 23.08 -0.26 4.57
CA SER A 43 23.15 1.04 3.92
C SER A 43 21.75 1.64 3.72
N GLN A 44 20.76 0.83 3.36
CA GLN A 44 19.38 1.29 3.16
C GLN A 44 18.71 1.67 4.49
N ILE A 45 18.90 0.86 5.54
CA ILE A 45 18.43 1.16 6.89
C ILE A 45 19.08 2.46 7.40
N THR A 46 20.38 2.65 7.17
CA THR A 46 21.09 3.88 7.55
C THR A 46 20.55 5.10 6.81
N ALA A 47 20.28 4.97 5.51
CA ALA A 47 19.71 6.04 4.71
C ALA A 47 18.31 6.42 5.21
N ALA A 48 17.48 5.43 5.54
CA ALA A 48 16.15 5.66 6.11
C ALA A 48 16.19 6.25 7.53
N GLU A 49 17.16 5.85 8.36
CA GLU A 49 17.36 6.46 9.68
C GLU A 49 17.80 7.93 9.57
N LYS A 50 18.67 8.24 8.60
CA LYS A 50 19.11 9.62 8.32
C LYS A 50 17.93 10.51 7.94
N THR A 51 17.02 10.04 7.08
CA THR A 51 15.86 10.83 6.66
C THR A 51 14.88 11.09 7.80
N LEU A 52 14.75 10.18 8.77
CA LEU A 52 13.86 10.37 9.92
C LEU A 52 14.43 11.31 10.98
N THR A 53 15.74 11.24 11.21
CA THR A 53 16.36 11.89 12.38
C THR A 53 17.12 13.14 12.04
N ASN A 54 17.34 13.41 10.75
CA ASN A 54 18.19 14.48 10.22
C ASN A 54 19.62 14.46 10.78
N LYS A 55 20.07 13.34 11.35
CA LYS A 55 21.44 13.14 11.84
C LYS A 55 22.25 12.40 10.79
N GLU A 56 23.45 12.90 10.52
CA GLU A 56 24.39 12.20 9.65
C GLU A 56 25.07 11.07 10.42
N GLY A 57 24.53 9.85 10.28
CA GLY A 57 25.16 8.61 10.72
C GLY A 57 24.26 7.73 11.58
N PRO A 58 24.71 6.49 11.89
CA PRO A 58 24.01 5.59 12.78
C PRO A 58 23.89 6.22 14.16
N ILE A 59 22.67 6.31 14.68
CA ILE A 59 22.46 6.78 16.05
C ILE A 59 22.83 5.66 17.01
N THR A 60 23.44 6.04 18.14
CA THR A 60 23.71 5.11 19.23
C THR A 60 22.38 4.50 19.71
N ASP A 61 22.29 3.17 19.69
CA ASP A 61 21.06 2.39 19.93
C ASP A 61 19.91 2.58 18.92
N GLY A 62 20.20 3.19 17.76
CA GLY A 62 19.25 3.33 16.67
C GLY A 62 19.01 2.05 15.85
N PRO A 63 18.04 2.08 14.93
CA PRO A 63 17.66 0.94 14.12
C PRO A 63 18.82 0.38 13.28
N THR A 64 19.72 1.24 12.79
CA THR A 64 20.95 0.82 12.11
C THR A 64 21.90 0.08 13.06
N ALA A 65 22.06 0.58 14.29
CA ALA A 65 22.91 -0.06 15.29
C ALA A 65 22.35 -1.43 15.72
N ARG A 66 21.02 -1.60 15.76
CA ARG A 66 20.37 -2.90 15.97
C ARG A 66 20.60 -3.84 14.80
N ALA A 67 20.37 -3.39 13.57
CA ALA A 67 20.64 -4.19 12.37
C ALA A 67 22.12 -4.63 12.28
N GLN A 68 23.06 -3.76 12.67
CA GLN A 68 24.49 -4.04 12.70
C GLN A 68 24.87 -5.20 13.63
N LYS A 69 24.14 -5.41 14.73
CA LYS A 69 24.41 -6.53 15.67
C LYS A 69 24.12 -7.89 15.05
N HIS A 70 23.35 -7.94 13.96
CA HIS A 70 22.93 -9.16 13.29
C HIS A 70 23.51 -9.30 11.88
N VAL A 71 24.58 -8.57 11.54
CA VAL A 71 25.26 -8.70 10.24
C VAL A 71 25.68 -10.15 9.99
N GLY A 72 25.37 -10.66 8.80
CA GLY A 72 25.62 -12.05 8.41
C GLY A 72 24.61 -13.07 8.97
N GLN A 73 23.63 -12.63 9.77
CA GLN A 73 22.51 -13.47 10.20
C GLN A 73 21.33 -13.34 9.24
N GLN A 74 20.39 -14.29 9.29
CA GLN A 74 19.15 -14.19 8.54
C GLN A 74 18.23 -13.15 9.19
N LEU A 75 17.65 -12.27 8.39
CA LEU A 75 16.62 -11.34 8.76
C LEU A 75 15.38 -12.11 9.18
N THR A 76 15.14 -12.16 10.48
CA THR A 76 13.97 -12.79 11.09
C THR A 76 12.99 -11.74 11.58
N SER A 77 11.76 -12.16 11.88
CA SER A 77 10.75 -11.30 12.52
C SER A 77 11.26 -10.71 13.84
N GLN A 78 12.10 -11.43 14.57
CA GLN A 78 12.73 -10.93 15.80
C GLN A 78 13.63 -9.72 15.52
N ILE A 79 14.48 -9.80 14.51
CA ILE A 79 15.38 -8.69 14.16
C ILE A 79 14.58 -7.48 13.66
N ILE A 80 13.51 -7.70 12.90
CA ILE A 80 12.60 -6.63 12.49
C ILE A 80 11.94 -5.98 13.71
N SER A 81 11.55 -6.76 14.72
CA SER A 81 11.02 -6.21 15.97
C SER A 81 12.04 -5.33 16.67
N GLU A 82 13.30 -5.79 16.78
CA GLU A 82 14.37 -4.99 17.42
C GLU A 82 14.67 -3.69 16.67
N ILE A 83 14.64 -3.71 15.34
CA ILE A 83 14.76 -2.51 14.50
C ILE A 83 13.57 -1.57 14.75
N THR A 84 12.36 -2.13 14.86
CA THR A 84 11.13 -1.36 15.12
C THR A 84 11.13 -0.74 16.49
N ASP A 85 11.56 -1.45 17.52
CA ASP A 85 11.65 -0.92 18.88
C ASP A 85 12.64 0.26 18.95
N ALA A 86 13.77 0.16 18.24
CA ALA A 86 14.72 1.25 18.14
C ALA A 86 14.18 2.44 17.32
N GLU A 87 13.45 2.19 16.23
CA GLU A 87 12.77 3.24 15.47
C GLU A 87 11.71 3.95 16.33
N ASN A 88 10.92 3.20 17.10
CA ASN A 88 9.90 3.72 18.00
C ASN A 88 10.52 4.56 19.12
N ALA A 89 11.67 4.13 19.67
CA ALA A 89 12.40 4.87 20.69
C ALA A 89 12.91 6.24 20.19
N ILE A 90 13.21 6.34 18.91
CA ILE A 90 13.72 7.58 18.28
C ILE A 90 12.59 8.50 17.81
N THR A 91 11.56 7.92 17.18
CA THR A 91 10.46 8.69 16.56
C THR A 91 9.32 8.98 17.54
N GLY A 92 9.28 8.31 18.70
CA GLY A 92 8.19 8.40 19.67
C GLY A 92 6.86 7.83 19.16
N SER A 93 6.87 7.19 17.99
CA SER A 93 5.70 6.60 17.36
C SER A 93 5.67 5.10 17.66
N ALA A 94 4.49 4.54 17.94
CA ALA A 94 4.32 3.09 18.17
C ALA A 94 4.17 2.28 16.88
N GLN A 95 4.12 2.96 15.73
CA GLN A 95 3.96 2.33 14.42
C GLN A 95 5.18 2.59 13.55
N PRO A 96 5.54 1.62 12.67
CA PRO A 96 6.57 1.83 11.67
C PRO A 96 6.27 3.09 10.84
N THR A 97 7.23 3.99 10.78
CA THR A 97 7.13 5.19 9.98
C THR A 97 7.26 4.85 8.50
N LYS A 98 6.44 5.49 7.67
CA LYS A 98 6.45 5.27 6.22
C LYS A 98 7.81 5.69 5.65
N GLY A 99 8.54 4.73 5.08
CA GLY A 99 9.90 4.96 4.56
C GLY A 99 11.00 4.93 5.62
N GLY A 100 10.65 4.57 6.86
CA GLY A 100 11.60 4.35 7.95
C GLY A 100 12.39 3.04 7.83
N PRO A 101 13.41 2.86 8.66
CA PRO A 101 14.27 1.68 8.66
C PRO A 101 13.51 0.36 8.85
N THR A 102 12.43 0.33 9.64
CA THR A 102 11.54 -0.83 9.74
C THR A 102 10.80 -1.10 8.45
N SER A 103 10.28 -0.05 7.80
CA SER A 103 9.60 -0.20 6.50
C SER A 103 10.55 -0.76 5.43
N VAL A 104 11.83 -0.37 5.46
CA VAL A 104 12.88 -0.92 4.58
C VAL A 104 13.16 -2.39 4.90
N ALA A 105 13.35 -2.74 6.17
CA ALA A 105 13.58 -4.13 6.56
C ALA A 105 12.40 -5.04 6.18
N GLN A 106 11.18 -4.57 6.39
CA GLN A 106 9.96 -5.29 6.00
C GLN A 106 9.81 -5.40 4.49
N SER A 107 10.06 -4.32 3.75
CA SER A 107 9.91 -4.34 2.28
C SER A 107 10.87 -5.33 1.63
N ILE A 108 12.10 -5.45 2.13
CA ILE A 108 13.08 -6.42 1.63
C ILE A 108 12.64 -7.84 2.01
N LEU A 109 12.14 -8.05 3.23
CA LEU A 109 11.57 -9.34 3.64
C LEU A 109 10.34 -9.73 2.79
N THR A 110 9.53 -8.77 2.33
CA THR A 110 8.35 -9.08 1.51
C THR A 110 8.66 -9.18 0.01
N ASN A 111 9.62 -8.41 -0.50
CA ASN A 111 9.91 -8.33 -1.93
C ASN A 111 10.70 -9.53 -2.47
N GLU A 112 11.51 -10.23 -1.68
CA GLU A 112 12.19 -11.45 -2.16
C GLU A 112 11.26 -12.67 -2.26
N GLY A 113 10.03 -12.60 -1.74
CA GLY A 113 9.08 -13.72 -1.70
C GLY A 113 8.13 -13.79 -2.90
N GLY A 114 8.15 -12.74 -3.72
CA GLY A 114 7.28 -12.63 -4.89
C GLY A 114 7.96 -11.78 -5.95
N ALA A 115 8.46 -12.44 -7.00
CA ALA A 115 8.87 -11.85 -8.27
C ALA A 115 9.92 -10.72 -8.18
N GLY A 116 11.17 -11.10 -8.49
CA GLY A 116 12.34 -10.26 -8.69
C GLY A 116 12.11 -8.76 -8.86
N SER A 117 12.50 -8.00 -7.85
CA SER A 117 12.83 -6.59 -7.99
C SER A 117 14.29 -6.41 -7.59
N ASN A 118 15.18 -6.47 -8.59
CA ASN A 118 16.56 -6.02 -8.45
C ASN A 118 16.52 -4.52 -8.18
N ILE A 119 16.50 -4.14 -6.90
CA ILE A 119 16.67 -2.76 -6.45
C ILE A 119 18.16 -2.45 -6.57
N ASN A 120 18.58 -2.05 -7.77
CA ASN A 120 19.83 -1.33 -7.96
C ASN A 120 19.67 0.04 -7.29
N ASN A 121 20.25 0.17 -6.10
CA ASN A 121 20.45 1.46 -5.43
C ASN A 121 21.34 2.35 -6.29
N ASN A 122 20.70 3.18 -7.11
CA ASN A 122 21.32 4.39 -7.62
C ASN A 122 20.68 5.57 -6.91
N ASN A 123 21.34 6.00 -5.83
CA ASN A 123 21.10 7.29 -5.18
C ASN A 123 21.46 8.40 -6.16
N ASN A 124 20.52 8.70 -7.06
CA ASN A 124 20.34 10.03 -7.58
C ASN A 124 18.86 10.31 -7.44
N SER A 125 18.48 11.01 -6.37
CA SER A 125 17.15 11.60 -6.19
C SER A 125 16.98 12.76 -7.18
N THR A 126 17.15 12.46 -8.46
CA THR A 126 16.34 13.06 -9.51
C THR A 126 15.20 12.07 -9.64
N SER A 127 13.99 12.46 -9.23
CA SER A 127 12.75 11.72 -9.49
C SER A 127 12.50 11.66 -11.00
N SER A 128 13.34 10.93 -11.71
CA SER A 128 13.06 10.30 -12.98
C SER A 128 12.98 8.82 -12.69
N THR A 129 12.03 8.42 -11.83
CA THR A 129 11.19 7.34 -12.30
C THR A 129 10.78 7.78 -13.69
N SER A 130 11.20 7.04 -14.71
CA SER A 130 10.35 6.91 -15.88
C SER A 130 9.03 6.38 -15.32
N ALA A 131 8.21 7.27 -14.75
CA ALA A 131 6.86 6.97 -14.38
C ALA A 131 6.31 6.41 -15.67
N GLN A 132 6.07 5.10 -15.70
CA GLN A 132 5.50 4.49 -16.88
C GLN A 132 4.15 5.15 -17.01
N HIS A 133 4.09 6.14 -17.90
CA HIS A 133 2.90 6.94 -18.08
C HIS A 133 1.92 6.07 -18.82
N THR A 134 1.10 5.35 -18.06
CA THR A 134 0.20 4.33 -18.61
C THR A 134 -0.97 4.97 -19.35
N GLY A 135 -1.15 6.29 -19.20
CA GLY A 135 -2.33 7.01 -19.69
C GLY A 135 -3.59 6.55 -18.97
N LYS A 136 -3.46 5.94 -17.78
CA LYS A 136 -4.56 5.49 -16.92
C LYS A 136 -4.53 6.24 -15.60
N LEU A 137 -5.67 6.29 -14.93
CA LEU A 137 -5.78 6.75 -13.55
C LEU A 137 -5.28 5.67 -12.59
N ASP A 138 -3.99 5.37 -12.67
CA ASP A 138 -3.31 4.44 -11.79
C ASP A 138 -3.02 5.08 -10.41
N SER A 139 -2.48 4.28 -9.49
CA SER A 139 -2.16 4.73 -8.13
C SER A 139 -1.21 5.92 -8.10
N SER A 140 -0.29 6.02 -9.07
CA SER A 140 0.67 7.13 -9.16
C SER A 140 -0.02 8.43 -9.58
N THR A 141 -0.91 8.34 -10.56
CA THR A 141 -1.69 9.47 -11.06
C THR A 141 -2.68 9.96 -10.01
N LEU A 142 -3.38 9.03 -9.36
CA LEU A 142 -4.29 9.34 -8.25
C LEU A 142 -3.54 10.01 -7.09
N HIS A 143 -2.32 9.58 -6.79
CA HIS A 143 -1.50 10.23 -5.78
C HIS A 143 -1.17 11.68 -6.15
N ASN A 144 -0.74 11.94 -7.39
CA ASN A 144 -0.43 13.30 -7.86
C ASN A 144 -1.67 14.22 -7.83
N ILE A 145 -2.83 13.69 -8.21
CA ILE A 145 -4.13 14.39 -8.12
C ILE A 145 -4.45 14.71 -6.65
N THR A 146 -4.21 13.77 -5.75
CA THR A 146 -4.46 13.94 -4.32
C THR A 146 -3.56 15.00 -3.70
N GLU A 147 -2.27 15.00 -4.02
CA GLU A 147 -1.34 16.04 -3.54
C GLU A 147 -1.75 17.42 -4.08
N ALA A 148 -2.12 17.53 -5.36
CA ALA A 148 -2.60 18.79 -5.92
C ALA A 148 -3.92 19.26 -5.27
N GLU A 149 -4.81 18.36 -4.88
CA GLU A 149 -6.04 18.71 -4.14
C GLU A 149 -5.72 19.19 -2.72
N LYS A 150 -4.78 18.52 -2.05
CA LYS A 150 -4.30 18.91 -0.73
C LYS A 150 -3.65 20.29 -0.76
N ASP A 151 -2.90 20.63 -1.81
CA ASP A 151 -2.29 21.94 -1.96
C ASP A 151 -3.33 23.06 -2.10
N ILE A 152 -4.48 22.78 -2.72
CA ILE A 152 -5.59 23.74 -2.89
C ILE A 152 -6.42 23.86 -1.62
N THR A 153 -6.80 22.73 -1.02
CA THR A 153 -7.76 22.68 0.10
C THR A 153 -7.10 22.80 1.47
N GLY A 154 -5.79 22.56 1.56
CA GLY A 154 -5.04 22.42 2.80
C GLY A 154 -5.40 21.16 3.60
N GLN A 155 -6.24 20.28 3.07
CA GLN A 155 -6.72 19.10 3.79
C GLN A 155 -5.87 17.86 3.45
N ASN A 156 -5.41 17.14 4.49
CA ASN A 156 -4.70 15.87 4.32
C ASN A 156 -5.60 14.72 3.83
N ARG A 157 -6.92 14.94 3.73
CA ARG A 157 -7.89 13.93 3.29
C ARG A 157 -8.59 14.43 2.03
N PRO A 158 -8.90 13.54 1.07
CA PRO A 158 -9.72 13.88 -0.09
C PRO A 158 -11.06 14.46 0.33
N VAL A 159 -11.48 15.54 -0.32
CA VAL A 159 -12.77 16.18 -0.08
C VAL A 159 -13.87 15.35 -0.74
N GLN A 160 -15.00 15.21 -0.05
CA GLN A 160 -16.14 14.46 -0.57
C GLN A 160 -16.70 15.12 -1.84
N GLY A 161 -16.59 14.40 -2.97
CA GLY A 161 -16.96 14.91 -4.28
C GLY A 161 -15.99 15.94 -4.85
N GLY A 162 -14.79 16.05 -4.28
CA GLY A 162 -13.66 16.77 -4.84
C GLY A 162 -13.01 16.02 -6.02
N PRO A 163 -11.96 16.59 -6.61
CA PRO A 163 -11.32 16.05 -7.80
C PRO A 163 -10.70 14.67 -7.58
N THR A 164 -10.12 14.39 -6.41
CA THR A 164 -9.59 13.06 -6.06
C THR A 164 -10.70 12.03 -5.94
N ALA A 165 -11.82 12.38 -5.31
CA ALA A 165 -12.97 11.47 -5.21
C ALA A 165 -13.51 11.11 -6.61
N LYS A 166 -13.52 12.08 -7.52
CA LYS A 166 -13.88 11.88 -8.93
C LYS A 166 -12.85 11.05 -9.71
N ALA A 167 -11.56 11.31 -9.50
CA ALA A 167 -10.51 10.50 -10.11
C ALA A 167 -10.57 9.03 -9.64
N GLN A 168 -10.89 8.81 -8.35
CA GLN A 168 -11.04 7.47 -7.79
C GLN A 168 -12.23 6.69 -8.36
N GLN A 169 -13.28 7.36 -8.85
CA GLN A 169 -14.40 6.70 -9.53
C GLN A 169 -13.95 6.02 -10.84
N HIS A 170 -12.89 6.54 -11.46
CA HIS A 170 -12.30 6.05 -12.69
C HIS A 170 -10.94 5.36 -12.45
N ALA A 171 -10.69 4.86 -11.23
CA ALA A 171 -9.43 4.23 -10.89
C ALA A 171 -9.12 3.03 -11.79
N ASN A 172 -7.88 2.95 -12.30
CA ASN A 172 -7.38 1.96 -13.27
C ASN A 172 -7.99 2.05 -14.68
N GLU A 173 -8.88 3.01 -14.93
CA GLU A 173 -9.40 3.29 -16.27
C GLU A 173 -8.44 4.19 -17.05
N PRO A 174 -8.42 4.12 -18.40
CA PRO A 174 -7.73 5.10 -19.23
C PRO A 174 -8.21 6.53 -18.93
N ILE A 175 -7.32 7.51 -19.06
CA ILE A 175 -7.67 8.92 -18.90
C ILE A 175 -8.48 9.36 -20.13
N THR A 176 -9.81 9.29 -20.01
CA THR A 176 -10.77 9.72 -21.03
C THR A 176 -11.18 11.19 -20.82
N SER A 177 -11.84 11.78 -21.82
CA SER A 177 -12.43 13.12 -21.69
C SER A 177 -13.51 13.20 -20.60
N GLU A 178 -14.22 12.09 -20.37
CA GLU A 178 -15.22 11.99 -19.30
C GLU A 178 -14.56 12.04 -17.92
N ALA A 179 -13.51 11.24 -17.69
CA ALA A 179 -12.77 11.28 -16.43
C ALA A 179 -12.15 12.67 -16.18
N LEU A 180 -11.60 13.32 -17.21
CA LEU A 180 -11.09 14.69 -17.09
C LEU A 180 -12.21 15.69 -16.77
N HIS A 181 -13.39 15.55 -17.36
CA HIS A 181 -14.55 16.40 -17.07
C HIS A 181 -14.98 16.24 -15.61
N ASP A 182 -15.15 15.00 -15.15
CA ASP A 182 -15.55 14.69 -13.78
C ASP A 182 -14.56 15.21 -12.74
N ILE A 183 -13.26 15.04 -12.99
CA ILE A 183 -12.20 15.61 -12.14
C ILE A 183 -12.29 17.13 -12.14
N THR A 184 -12.52 17.76 -13.29
CA THR A 184 -12.66 19.22 -13.40
C THR A 184 -13.88 19.75 -12.63
N GLU A 185 -15.01 19.06 -12.69
CA GLU A 185 -16.21 19.44 -11.93
C GLU A 185 -15.98 19.27 -10.41
N GLY A 186 -15.26 18.22 -10.01
CA GLY A 186 -14.79 18.05 -8.64
C GLY A 186 -13.89 19.19 -8.18
N GLU A 187 -12.94 19.61 -9.03
CA GLU A 187 -12.03 20.74 -8.75
C GLU A 187 -12.82 22.05 -8.59
N LYS A 188 -13.71 22.37 -9.53
CA LYS A 188 -14.56 23.57 -9.44
C LYS A 188 -15.38 23.61 -8.16
N LYS A 189 -15.85 22.46 -7.68
CA LYS A 189 -16.64 22.38 -6.46
C LYS A 189 -15.85 22.80 -5.22
N ILE A 190 -14.54 22.54 -5.19
CA ILE A 190 -13.67 22.88 -4.05
C ILE A 190 -13.03 24.26 -4.18
N THR A 191 -12.81 24.77 -5.39
CA THR A 191 -12.17 26.07 -5.66
C THR A 191 -13.16 27.22 -5.88
N GLY A 192 -14.47 26.96 -5.81
CA GLY A 192 -15.49 27.99 -6.05
C GLY A 192 -15.78 28.29 -7.53
N GLY A 193 -15.47 27.33 -8.41
CA GLY A 193 -15.79 27.40 -9.85
C GLY A 193 -14.59 27.65 -10.77
N GLU A 194 -13.41 27.88 -10.21
CA GLU A 194 -12.22 28.25 -10.97
C GLU A 194 -11.25 27.07 -11.15
N ARG A 195 -10.65 26.93 -12.33
CA ARG A 195 -9.59 25.95 -12.55
C ARG A 195 -8.27 26.50 -12.04
N VAL A 196 -7.57 25.73 -11.22
CA VAL A 196 -6.30 26.11 -10.64
C VAL A 196 -5.16 25.65 -11.53
N LYS A 197 -4.23 26.57 -11.81
CA LYS A 197 -3.01 26.24 -12.55
C LYS A 197 -2.18 25.25 -11.75
N GLY A 198 -1.88 24.09 -12.34
CA GLY A 198 -1.15 23.02 -11.64
C GLY A 198 -2.04 22.19 -10.71
N GLY A 199 -3.35 22.48 -10.67
CA GLY A 199 -4.32 21.75 -9.87
C GLY A 199 -4.58 20.32 -10.36
N PRO A 200 -5.49 19.59 -9.68
CA PRO A 200 -5.82 18.19 -9.92
C PRO A 200 -6.11 17.85 -11.40
N THR A 201 -6.90 18.66 -12.10
CA THR A 201 -7.15 18.46 -13.53
C THR A 201 -5.87 18.62 -14.36
N SER A 202 -5.02 19.59 -14.02
CA SER A 202 -3.76 19.81 -14.72
C SER A 202 -2.83 18.60 -14.59
N GLN A 203 -2.82 17.95 -13.42
CA GLN A 203 -2.04 16.72 -13.20
C GLN A 203 -2.55 15.56 -14.06
N ALA A 204 -3.87 15.34 -14.09
CA ALA A 204 -4.47 14.31 -14.93
C ALA A 204 -4.21 14.55 -16.43
N GLN A 205 -4.29 15.80 -16.89
CA GLN A 205 -3.97 16.17 -18.27
C GLN A 205 -2.47 16.01 -18.57
N SER A 206 -1.61 16.37 -17.62
CA SER A 206 -0.17 16.19 -17.78
C SER A 206 0.18 14.72 -17.96
N GLU A 207 -0.45 13.82 -17.21
CA GLU A 207 -0.23 12.38 -17.31
C GLU A 207 -0.67 11.83 -18.68
N LEU A 208 -1.85 12.24 -19.15
CA LEU A 208 -2.31 11.89 -20.50
C LEU A 208 -1.34 12.41 -21.57
N GLY A 209 -0.81 13.63 -21.42
CA GLY A 209 0.19 14.20 -22.32
C GLY A 209 1.47 13.37 -22.35
N LYS A 210 1.99 13.00 -21.17
CA LYS A 210 3.20 12.17 -21.05
C LYS A 210 3.03 10.76 -21.62
N SER A 211 1.84 10.16 -21.52
CA SER A 211 1.56 8.85 -22.14
C SER A 211 1.53 8.86 -23.68
N ARG A 212 1.42 10.05 -24.29
CA ARG A 212 1.37 10.24 -25.75
C ARG A 212 2.69 10.77 -26.33
N SER A 213 3.66 11.09 -25.46
CA SER A 213 4.97 11.65 -25.81
C SER A 213 6.01 10.54 -25.93
#